data_AF-A0AA39ZZB3-F1
#
_entry.id   AF-A0AA39ZZB3-F1
#
_cell.length_a   1.000
_cell.length_b   1.000
_cell.length_c   1.000
_cell.angle_alpha   90.00
_cell.angle_beta   90.00
_cell.angle_gamma   90.00
#
_symmetry.space_group_name_H-M   'P 1'
#
loop_
_entity.id
_entity.type
_entity.pdbx_description
1 polymer ?
#
loop_
_entity_poly.entity_id
_entity_poly.type
_entity_poly.pdbx_seq_one_letter_code
_entity_poly.pdbx_strand_id
1 'polypeptide(L)'
;MTVRDVATGRVGHGGAVFPRPTALPADRSAYGGEGGYADLSAYAKVLRSLLVDDGKLLAPATAELLFKPLLDPAARAWLNEKTLVHPEWIVGTVPHGVEYDCGAGGLLLDDDGLAENHQHRKRGFLKWGGAWNLFWFIDRAAGAFGVFGSQVLPPADPVVRPLIQAFEEALYSRL
;
A
#
# COMPACT_ATOMS: atom_id res chain seq x y z
N MET A 1 -18.31 9.00 -8.42
CA MET A 1 -17.41 8.00 -7.81
C MET A 1 -17.73 6.63 -8.36
N THR A 2 -16.73 5.78 -8.56
CA THR A 2 -16.89 4.47 -9.20
C THR A 2 -16.94 3.39 -8.13
N VAL A 3 -18.05 2.66 -8.07
CA VAL A 3 -18.31 1.63 -7.05
C VAL A 3 -18.64 0.33 -7.76
N ARG A 4 -18.00 -0.76 -7.32
CA ARG A 4 -18.36 -2.10 -7.76
C ARG A 4 -19.52 -2.59 -6.91
N ASP A 5 -20.58 -3.00 -7.58
CA ASP A 5 -21.67 -3.73 -6.95
C ASP A 5 -21.19 -5.15 -6.62
N VAL A 6 -21.23 -5.51 -5.33
CA VAL A 6 -20.67 -6.79 -4.85
C VAL A 6 -21.45 -7.99 -5.37
N ALA A 7 -22.76 -7.86 -5.58
CA ALA A 7 -23.62 -8.96 -6.02
C ALA A 7 -23.49 -9.25 -7.52
N THR A 8 -23.32 -8.20 -8.33
CA THR A 8 -23.29 -8.30 -9.80
C THR A 8 -21.88 -8.24 -10.37
N GLY A 9 -20.89 -7.79 -9.59
CA GLY A 9 -19.51 -7.54 -10.04
C GLY A 9 -19.37 -6.36 -11.00
N ARG A 10 -20.47 -5.68 -11.36
CA ARG A 10 -20.44 -4.57 -12.29
C ARG A 10 -19.96 -3.30 -11.61
N VAL A 11 -19.18 -2.55 -12.36
CA VAL A 11 -18.73 -1.22 -11.97
C VAL A 11 -19.76 -0.21 -12.46
N GLY A 12 -20.24 0.64 -11.55
CA GLY A 12 -21.17 1.71 -11.87
C GLY A 12 -20.79 3.01 -11.17
N HIS A 13 -21.52 4.07 -11.48
CA HIS A 13 -21.50 5.24 -10.62
C HIS A 13 -22.17 4.89 -9.30
N GLY A 14 -21.37 4.86 -8.23
CA GLY A 14 -21.93 4.79 -6.89
C GLY A 14 -22.75 6.05 -6.65
N GLY A 15 -23.99 5.86 -6.17
CA GLY A 15 -24.69 6.91 -5.44
C GLY A 15 -23.84 7.37 -4.25
N ALA A 16 -24.29 8.40 -3.53
CA ALA A 16 -23.59 9.04 -2.41
C ALA A 16 -23.40 8.14 -1.17
N VAL A 17 -22.85 6.95 -1.32
CA VAL A 17 -22.70 5.90 -0.31
C VAL A 17 -21.21 5.64 -0.09
N PHE A 18 -20.69 6.41 0.85
CA PHE A 18 -19.60 6.10 1.77
C PHE A 18 -18.12 6.04 1.31
N PRO A 19 -17.22 6.73 2.07
CA PRO A 19 -17.56 7.95 2.77
C PRO A 19 -17.91 8.99 1.69
N ARG A 20 -18.80 9.94 2.01
CA ARG A 20 -18.76 11.23 1.29
C ARG A 20 -17.28 11.67 1.25
N PRO A 21 -16.78 12.41 0.23
CA PRO A 21 -15.63 13.28 0.52
C PRO A 21 -16.02 13.96 1.82
N THR A 22 -15.24 13.68 2.86
CA THR A 22 -15.70 13.68 4.24
C THR A 22 -16.58 14.92 4.41
N ALA A 23 -17.73 14.82 5.10
CA ALA A 23 -18.48 16.02 5.48
C ALA A 23 -17.67 16.84 6.52
N LEU A 24 -16.36 16.94 6.29
CA LEU A 24 -15.48 17.96 6.77
C LEU A 24 -16.20 19.26 6.47
N PRO A 25 -16.20 20.17 7.44
CA PRO A 25 -16.56 21.53 7.12
C PRO A 25 -15.76 21.96 5.88
N ALA A 26 -16.33 22.84 5.06
CA ALA A 26 -15.60 23.47 3.96
C ALA A 26 -14.52 24.46 4.48
N ASP A 27 -13.89 24.13 5.60
CA ASP A 27 -12.95 24.96 6.36
C ASP A 27 -11.55 25.01 5.72
N ARG A 28 -11.37 24.44 4.53
CA ARG A 28 -10.07 24.30 3.84
C ARG A 28 -9.04 23.53 4.67
N SER A 29 -9.47 22.72 5.64
CA SER A 29 -8.56 21.87 6.41
C SER A 29 -7.89 20.84 5.51
N ALA A 30 -6.58 20.65 5.73
CA ALA A 30 -5.79 19.62 5.08
C ALA A 30 -5.65 18.42 6.00
N TYR A 31 -6.17 17.27 5.58
CA TYR A 31 -6.10 16.02 6.33
C TYR A 31 -4.86 15.24 5.87
N GLY A 32 -3.91 14.97 6.76
CA GLY A 32 -2.66 14.32 6.37
C GLY A 32 -2.79 12.84 6.02
N GLY A 33 -3.83 12.18 6.55
CA GLY A 33 -4.10 10.76 6.31
C GLY A 33 -4.96 10.46 5.07
N GLU A 34 -5.64 11.47 4.53
CA GLU A 34 -6.59 11.34 3.41
C GLU A 34 -6.76 12.67 2.66
N GLY A 35 -7.28 12.67 1.43
CA GLY A 35 -7.61 13.91 0.71
C GLY A 35 -6.48 14.49 -0.15
N GLY A 36 -5.29 13.88 -0.13
CA GLY A 36 -4.28 14.10 -1.17
C GLY A 36 -4.79 13.61 -2.54
N TYR A 37 -4.57 14.40 -3.58
CA TYR A 37 -4.87 14.03 -4.96
C TYR A 37 -3.66 14.32 -5.85
N ALA A 38 -3.36 13.40 -6.74
CA ALA A 38 -2.28 13.50 -7.71
C ALA A 38 -2.54 12.52 -8.85
N ASP A 39 -1.89 12.74 -9.99
CA ASP A 39 -1.76 11.71 -11.00
C ASP A 39 -0.78 10.61 -10.56
N LEU A 40 -0.94 9.39 -11.09
CA LEU A 40 -0.05 8.28 -10.76
C LEU A 40 1.41 8.55 -11.14
N SER A 41 1.68 9.40 -12.15
CA SER A 41 3.05 9.73 -12.54
C SER A 41 3.73 10.65 -11.52
N ALA A 42 3.01 11.60 -10.94
CA ALA A 42 3.49 12.40 -9.82
C ALA A 42 3.72 11.55 -8.58
N TYR A 43 2.82 10.62 -8.26
CA TYR A 43 3.01 9.68 -7.16
C TYR A 43 4.24 8.79 -7.38
N ALA A 44 4.42 8.27 -8.60
CA ALA A 44 5.58 7.47 -8.98
C ALA A 44 6.92 8.23 -8.84
N LYS A 45 6.95 9.55 -9.08
CA LYS A 45 8.16 10.36 -8.85
C LYS A 45 8.56 10.39 -7.37
N VAL A 46 7.59 10.45 -6.47
CA VAL A 46 7.83 10.38 -5.02
C VAL A 46 8.42 9.03 -4.65
N LEU A 47 7.78 7.94 -5.07
CA LEU A 47 8.26 6.58 -4.81
C LEU A 47 9.67 6.35 -5.39
N ARG A 48 9.93 6.85 -6.61
CA ARG A 48 11.27 6.77 -7.23
C ARG A 48 12.32 7.50 -6.42
N SER A 49 12.05 8.74 -5.98
CA SER A 49 13.00 9.52 -5.17
C SER A 49 13.34 8.81 -3.86
N LEU A 50 12.34 8.20 -3.21
CA LEU A 50 12.53 7.40 -2.00
C LEU A 50 13.26 6.06 -2.28
N LEU A 51 13.04 5.44 -3.44
CA LEU A 51 13.76 4.23 -3.85
C LEU A 51 15.26 4.50 -4.01
N VAL A 52 15.62 5.53 -4.79
CA VAL A 52 17.01 5.84 -5.11
C VAL A 52 17.72 6.70 -4.04
N ASP A 53 16.99 7.06 -2.98
CA ASP A 53 17.46 7.87 -1.86
C ASP A 53 18.19 9.15 -2.29
N ASP A 54 17.64 9.86 -3.29
CA ASP A 54 18.33 10.97 -3.98
C ASP A 54 18.40 12.29 -3.19
N GLY A 55 17.98 12.28 -1.92
CA GLY A 55 18.05 13.43 -1.01
C GLY A 55 17.08 14.57 -1.34
N LYS A 56 16.24 14.45 -2.38
CA LYS A 56 15.33 15.54 -2.80
C LYS A 56 14.14 15.75 -1.87
N LEU A 57 13.65 14.66 -1.27
CA LEU A 57 12.47 14.68 -0.41
C LEU A 57 12.85 14.66 1.07
N LEU A 58 13.81 13.81 1.43
CA LEU A 58 14.24 13.57 2.80
C LEU A 58 15.77 13.46 2.83
N ALA A 59 16.36 13.87 3.96
CA ALA A 59 17.74 13.52 4.24
C ALA A 59 17.87 11.97 4.37
N PRO A 60 19.00 11.36 3.96
CA PRO A 60 19.17 9.90 4.00
C PRO A 60 18.85 9.27 5.36
N ALA A 61 19.31 9.88 6.46
CA ALA A 61 19.02 9.41 7.82
C ALA A 61 17.52 9.44 8.18
N THR A 62 16.74 10.34 7.57
CA THR A 62 15.28 10.39 7.75
C THR A 62 14.59 9.37 6.85
N ALA A 63 15.06 9.20 5.61
CA ALA A 63 14.52 8.21 4.68
C ALA A 63 14.72 6.77 5.19
N GLU A 64 15.80 6.51 5.94
CA GLU A 64 16.06 5.23 6.60
C GLU A 64 14.90 4.80 7.52
N LEU A 65 14.22 5.75 8.19
CA LEU A 65 13.09 5.46 9.09
C LEU A 65 11.88 4.86 8.36
N LEU A 66 11.77 5.03 7.04
CA LEU A 66 10.72 4.40 6.24
C LEU A 66 10.95 2.88 6.10
N PHE A 67 12.20 2.43 6.15
CA PHE A 67 12.62 1.06 5.88
C PHE A 67 13.21 0.35 7.09
N LYS A 68 13.07 0.96 8.27
CA LYS A 68 13.51 0.41 9.55
C LYS A 68 12.30 -0.12 10.33
N PRO A 69 12.40 -1.31 10.97
CA PRO A 69 11.42 -1.75 11.97
C PRO A 69 11.30 -0.72 13.11
N LEU A 70 10.11 -0.20 13.36
CA LEU A 70 9.86 0.82 14.40
C LEU A 70 8.95 0.33 15.53
N LEU A 71 8.33 -0.84 15.40
CA LEU A 71 7.50 -1.39 16.45
C LEU A 71 8.36 -1.98 17.58
N ASP A 72 7.90 -1.79 18.82
CA ASP A 72 8.44 -2.57 19.94
C ASP A 72 7.99 -4.05 19.85
N PRO A 73 8.63 -4.97 20.59
CA PRO A 73 8.32 -6.39 20.49
C PRO A 73 6.84 -6.74 20.75
N ALA A 74 6.16 -6.03 21.66
CA ALA A 74 4.76 -6.31 21.98
C ALA A 74 3.83 -5.83 20.85
N ALA A 75 4.08 -4.64 20.31
CA ALA A 75 3.34 -4.10 19.16
C ALA A 75 3.55 -4.95 17.89
N ARG A 76 4.79 -5.42 17.65
CA ARG A 76 5.11 -6.32 16.54
C ARG A 76 4.40 -7.66 16.66
N ALA A 77 4.40 -8.26 17.86
CA ALA A 77 3.67 -9.51 18.10
C ALA A 77 2.17 -9.32 17.86
N TRP A 78 1.59 -8.22 18.36
CA TRP A 78 0.18 -7.90 18.12
C TRP A 78 -0.15 -7.73 16.63
N LEU A 79 0.70 -7.01 15.89
CA LEU A 79 0.54 -6.83 14.45
C LEU A 79 0.44 -8.19 13.75
N ASN A 80 1.40 -9.08 13.96
CA ASN A 80 1.46 -10.36 13.25
C ASN A 80 0.42 -11.37 13.74
N GLU A 81 0.22 -11.49 15.06
CA GLU A 81 -0.62 -12.54 15.66
C GLU A 81 -2.09 -12.17 15.81
N LYS A 82 -2.45 -10.90 15.63
CA LYS A 82 -3.84 -10.42 15.77
C LYS A 82 -4.30 -9.66 14.54
N THR A 83 -3.52 -8.69 14.09
CA THR A 83 -3.95 -7.78 13.02
C THR A 83 -3.81 -8.40 11.62
N LEU A 84 -2.72 -9.12 11.36
CA LEU A 84 -2.43 -9.72 10.05
C LEU A 84 -2.91 -11.17 9.90
N VAL A 85 -3.57 -11.72 10.93
CA VAL A 85 -4.27 -13.02 10.83
C VAL A 85 -5.46 -12.93 9.86
N HIS A 86 -6.07 -11.74 9.76
CA HIS A 86 -7.15 -11.43 8.82
C HIS A 86 -6.80 -10.14 8.05
N PRO A 87 -5.90 -10.21 7.06
CA PRO A 87 -5.36 -9.03 6.38
C PRO A 87 -6.29 -8.48 5.28
N GLU A 88 -7.52 -8.96 5.15
CA GLU A 88 -8.42 -8.64 4.04
C GLU A 88 -8.85 -7.17 3.98
N TRP A 89 -8.60 -6.39 5.03
CA TRP A 89 -8.82 -4.96 5.08
C TRP A 89 -7.70 -4.14 4.42
N ILE A 90 -6.54 -4.74 4.16
CA ILE A 90 -5.39 -4.09 3.52
C ILE A 90 -5.54 -4.18 2.00
N VAL A 91 -5.27 -3.08 1.30
CA VAL A 91 -5.22 -3.08 -0.17
C VAL A 91 -3.97 -3.83 -0.67
N GLY A 92 -4.17 -4.68 -1.67
CA GLY A 92 -3.15 -5.61 -2.16
C GLY A 92 -2.94 -6.80 -1.23
N THR A 93 -1.97 -7.65 -1.53
CA THR A 93 -1.79 -8.91 -0.80
C THR A 93 -0.82 -8.77 0.37
N VAL A 94 -1.15 -9.40 1.49
CA VAL A 94 -0.29 -9.68 2.64
C VAL A 94 -0.32 -11.19 2.83
N PRO A 95 0.73 -11.93 2.43
CA PRO A 95 0.75 -13.38 2.55
C PRO A 95 0.87 -13.81 4.01
N HIS A 96 0.35 -15.01 4.31
CA HIS A 96 0.53 -15.65 5.60
C HIS A 96 1.92 -16.30 5.70
N GLY A 97 2.41 -16.47 6.93
CA GLY A 97 3.67 -17.17 7.18
C GLY A 97 4.93 -16.33 6.94
N VAL A 98 4.80 -15.00 6.81
CA VAL A 98 5.91 -14.04 6.82
C VAL A 98 5.68 -13.00 7.91
N GLU A 99 6.76 -12.51 8.48
CA GLU A 99 6.70 -11.46 9.50
C GLU A 99 6.75 -10.05 8.90
N TYR A 100 5.92 -9.18 9.47
CA TYR A 100 5.88 -7.76 9.16
C TYR A 100 6.17 -6.91 10.38
N ASP A 101 6.71 -5.73 10.12
CA ASP A 101 6.82 -4.60 11.05
C ASP A 101 6.14 -3.37 10.41
N CYS A 102 6.26 -2.21 11.03
CA CYS A 102 5.86 -0.94 10.44
C CYS A 102 7.06 0.01 10.37
N GLY A 103 7.35 0.50 9.17
CA GLY A 103 8.22 1.67 8.99
C GLY A 103 7.42 2.96 9.11
N ALA A 104 8.10 4.11 9.05
CA ALA A 104 7.45 5.43 9.15
C ALA A 104 6.50 5.80 7.99
N GLY A 105 6.24 4.88 7.04
CA GLY A 105 5.36 5.10 5.90
C GLY A 105 4.34 3.98 5.62
N GLY A 106 4.41 2.83 6.32
CA GLY A 106 3.53 1.71 6.03
C GLY A 106 4.03 0.37 6.54
N LEU A 107 3.42 -0.69 6.03
CA LEU A 107 3.73 -2.07 6.40
C LEU A 107 5.06 -2.49 5.76
N LEU A 108 5.99 -2.97 6.59
CA LEU A 108 7.36 -3.29 6.22
C LEU A 108 7.60 -4.80 6.36
N LEU A 109 7.97 -5.48 5.28
CA LEU A 109 8.36 -6.89 5.34
C LEU A 109 9.69 -7.02 6.08
N ASP A 110 9.71 -7.75 7.20
CA ASP A 110 10.91 -7.96 8.02
C ASP A 110 11.34 -9.44 8.04
N ASP A 111 11.11 -10.12 6.93
CA ASP A 111 11.44 -11.52 6.66
C ASP A 111 11.96 -11.66 5.23
N ASP A 112 12.50 -12.82 4.85
CA ASP A 112 13.12 -13.07 3.54
C ASP A 112 12.10 -13.15 2.38
N GLY A 113 10.80 -12.94 2.66
CA GLY A 113 9.76 -12.85 1.64
C GLY A 113 9.44 -14.17 0.94
N LEU A 114 9.73 -15.30 1.59
CA LEU A 114 9.62 -16.63 1.00
C LEU A 114 8.21 -17.25 1.07
N ALA A 115 7.18 -16.47 1.41
CA ALA A 115 5.81 -16.97 1.39
C ALA A 115 5.35 -17.33 -0.04
N GLU A 116 4.47 -18.32 -0.13
CA GLU A 116 3.86 -18.73 -1.39
C GLU A 116 3.24 -17.54 -2.13
N ASN A 117 3.43 -17.51 -3.45
CA ASN A 117 2.95 -16.47 -4.38
C ASN A 117 3.57 -15.06 -4.21
N HIS A 118 4.59 -14.88 -3.37
CA HIS A 118 5.27 -13.58 -3.19
C HIS A 118 6.80 -13.65 -3.03
N GLN A 119 7.43 -14.71 -3.56
CA GLN A 119 8.88 -14.99 -3.47
C GLN A 119 9.80 -13.87 -4.03
N HIS A 120 9.24 -12.96 -4.83
CA HIS A 120 9.97 -11.86 -5.43
C HIS A 120 10.19 -10.68 -4.47
N ARG A 121 9.35 -10.52 -3.43
CA ARG A 121 9.51 -9.46 -2.42
C ARG A 121 10.75 -9.72 -1.58
N LYS A 122 11.59 -8.72 -1.38
CA LYS A 122 12.76 -8.83 -0.52
C LYS A 122 12.50 -8.20 0.85
N ARG A 123 13.27 -8.63 1.86
CA ARG A 123 13.28 -7.99 3.18
C ARG A 123 13.46 -6.48 3.02
N GLY A 124 12.64 -5.70 3.72
CA GLY A 124 12.57 -4.25 3.55
C GLY A 124 11.56 -3.78 2.49
N PHE A 125 10.78 -4.68 1.88
CA PHE A 125 9.63 -4.31 1.04
C PHE A 125 8.62 -3.51 1.86
N LEU A 126 8.49 -2.22 1.54
CA LEU A 126 7.57 -1.28 2.18
C LEU A 126 6.33 -1.12 1.30
N LYS A 127 5.13 -1.32 1.85
CA LYS A 127 3.87 -1.12 1.14
C LYS A 127 2.80 -0.42 1.97
N TRP A 128 1.87 0.21 1.27
CA TRP A 128 0.59 0.62 1.82
C TRP A 128 -0.47 0.74 0.71
N GLY A 129 -1.61 1.32 1.04
CA GLY A 129 -2.65 1.58 0.06
C GLY A 129 -3.61 2.69 0.46
N GLY A 130 -4.53 2.98 -0.44
CA GLY A 130 -5.59 3.96 -0.25
C GLY A 130 -6.97 3.36 -0.57
N ALA A 131 -8.02 3.92 0.02
CA ALA A 131 -9.37 3.36 0.02
C ALA A 131 -9.90 2.98 -1.38
N TRP A 132 -9.54 3.72 -2.42
CA TRP A 132 -9.95 3.46 -3.81
C TRP A 132 -9.15 2.38 -4.52
N ASN A 133 -8.79 1.33 -3.79
CA ASN A 133 -7.89 0.25 -4.23
C ASN A 133 -6.63 0.82 -4.92
N LEU A 134 -6.04 1.83 -4.28
CA LEU A 134 -4.70 2.31 -4.62
C LEU A 134 -3.70 1.47 -3.83
N PHE A 135 -2.70 0.93 -4.51
CA PHE A 135 -1.63 0.14 -3.91
C PHE A 135 -0.28 0.71 -4.34
N TRP A 136 0.66 0.78 -3.41
CA TRP A 136 2.03 1.15 -3.73
C TRP A 136 3.02 0.34 -2.92
N PHE A 137 4.23 0.20 -3.46
CA PHE A 137 5.35 -0.40 -2.76
C PHE A 137 6.69 0.21 -3.17
N ILE A 138 7.68 0.03 -2.30
CA ILE A 138 9.10 0.26 -2.57
C ILE A 138 9.89 -0.95 -2.06
N ASP A 139 10.70 -1.54 -2.91
CA ASP A 139 11.61 -2.63 -2.61
C ASP A 139 13.04 -2.20 -2.98
N ARG A 140 13.75 -1.64 -2.01
CA ARG A 140 15.13 -1.15 -2.21
C ARG A 140 16.09 -2.27 -2.55
N ALA A 141 15.89 -3.47 -2.00
CA ALA A 141 16.76 -4.62 -2.25
C ALA A 141 16.57 -5.20 -3.66
N ALA A 142 15.36 -5.16 -4.21
CA ALA A 142 15.11 -5.49 -5.61
C ALA A 142 15.36 -4.32 -6.59
N GLY A 143 15.59 -3.11 -6.09
CA GLY A 143 15.71 -1.91 -6.93
C GLY A 143 14.41 -1.53 -7.64
N ALA A 144 13.26 -1.85 -7.04
CA ALA A 144 11.95 -1.75 -7.67
C ALA A 144 10.96 -0.92 -6.84
N PHE A 145 10.02 -0.26 -7.52
CA PHE A 145 8.87 0.38 -6.89
C PHE A 145 7.66 0.26 -7.82
N GLY A 146 6.46 0.42 -7.28
CA GLY A 146 5.24 0.39 -8.08
C GLY A 146 4.12 1.18 -7.46
N VAL A 147 3.23 1.69 -8.32
CA VAL A 147 1.95 2.26 -7.92
C VAL A 147 0.86 1.75 -8.87
N PHE A 148 -0.22 1.26 -8.29
CA PHE A 148 -1.42 0.79 -8.98
C PHE A 148 -2.62 1.59 -8.46
N GLY A 149 -3.48 2.06 -9.35
CA GLY A 149 -4.69 2.78 -8.99
C GLY A 149 -5.85 2.41 -9.89
N SER A 150 -6.96 1.98 -9.29
CA SER A 150 -8.18 1.60 -10.02
C SER A 150 -9.34 2.59 -9.87
N GLN A 151 -9.32 3.43 -8.83
CA GLN A 151 -10.43 4.35 -8.50
C GLN A 151 -11.75 3.63 -8.20
N VAL A 152 -11.70 2.38 -7.72
CA VAL A 152 -12.87 1.54 -7.42
C VAL A 152 -13.04 1.36 -5.92
N LEU A 153 -14.28 1.41 -5.44
CA LEU A 153 -14.70 0.95 -4.11
C LEU A 153 -15.51 -0.36 -4.17
N PRO A 154 -15.61 -1.11 -3.06
CA PRO A 154 -15.07 -0.85 -1.70
C PRO A 154 -13.54 -1.02 -1.59
N PRO A 155 -12.89 -0.56 -0.51
CA PRO A 155 -11.47 -0.81 -0.29
C PRO A 155 -11.16 -2.30 -0.17
N ALA A 156 -9.91 -2.66 -0.50
CA ALA A 156 -9.39 -4.02 -0.44
C ALA A 156 -10.26 -5.05 -1.19
N ASP A 157 -10.80 -4.60 -2.32
CA ASP A 157 -11.78 -5.31 -3.12
C ASP A 157 -11.22 -6.67 -3.60
N PRO A 158 -11.93 -7.79 -3.36
CA PRO A 158 -11.44 -9.13 -3.73
C PRO A 158 -11.29 -9.32 -5.25
N VAL A 159 -11.96 -8.52 -6.07
CA VAL A 159 -11.82 -8.55 -7.54
C VAL A 159 -10.62 -7.71 -8.00
N VAL A 160 -10.27 -6.65 -7.28
CA VAL A 160 -9.11 -5.81 -7.61
C VAL A 160 -7.81 -6.40 -7.08
N ARG A 161 -7.86 -7.11 -5.95
CA ARG A 161 -6.69 -7.77 -5.33
C ARG A 161 -5.87 -8.66 -6.30
N PRO A 162 -6.46 -9.59 -7.08
CA PRO A 162 -5.68 -10.38 -8.04
C PRO A 162 -5.08 -9.53 -9.17
N LEU A 163 -5.68 -8.40 -9.53
CA LEU A 163 -5.09 -7.47 -10.52
C LEU A 163 -3.86 -6.77 -9.96
N ILE A 164 -3.89 -6.37 -8.68
CA ILE A 164 -2.73 -5.82 -7.97
C ILE A 164 -1.60 -6.85 -7.91
N GLN A 165 -1.93 -8.11 -7.59
CA GLN A 165 -0.96 -9.19 -7.56
C GLN A 165 -0.33 -9.43 -8.95
N ALA A 166 -1.16 -9.55 -9.99
CA ALA A 166 -0.67 -9.72 -11.36
C ALA A 166 0.18 -8.53 -11.84
N PHE A 167 -0.15 -7.30 -11.43
CA PHE A 167 0.67 -6.12 -11.68
C PHE A 167 2.06 -6.25 -11.04
N GLU A 168 2.12 -6.67 -9.78
CA GLU A 168 3.38 -6.88 -9.06
C GLU A 168 4.21 -7.98 -9.73
N GLU A 169 3.64 -9.16 -9.99
CA GLU A 169 4.33 -10.27 -10.68
C GLU A 169 4.85 -9.88 -12.07
N ALA A 170 4.03 -9.14 -12.84
CA ALA A 170 4.43 -8.65 -14.16
C ALA A 170 5.56 -7.60 -14.09
N LEU A 171 5.65 -6.84 -13.00
CA LEU A 171 6.75 -5.90 -12.77
C LEU A 171 8.04 -6.66 -12.45
N TYR A 172 7.99 -7.58 -11.47
CA TYR A 172 9.16 -8.32 -11.03
C TYR A 172 9.72 -9.29 -12.10
N SER A 173 8.87 -9.85 -12.97
CA SER A 173 9.33 -10.68 -14.10
C SER A 173 10.12 -9.92 -15.19
N ARG A 174 10.21 -8.58 -15.09
CA ARG A 174 10.96 -7.72 -16.02
C ARG A 174 12.19 -7.07 -15.40
N LEU A 175 12.53 -7.41 -14.15
CA LEU A 175 13.75 -6.99 -13.46
C LEU A 175 14.91 -7.93 -13.81
#